data_AF-A0A6V7UEL9-F1
#
_entry.id   AF-A0A6V7UEL9-F1
#
_cell.length_a   1.000
_cell.length_b   1.000
_cell.length_c   1.000
_cell.angle_alpha   90.00
_cell.angle_beta   90.00
_cell.angle_gamma   90.00
#
_symmetry.space_group_name_H-M   'P 1'
#
loop_
_entity.id
_entity.type
_entity.pdbx_description
1 polymer ?
#
loop_
_entity_poly.entity_id
_entity_poly.type
_entity_poly.pdbx_seq_one_letter_code
_entity_poly.pdbx_strand_id
1 'polypeptide(L)'
;MKMKNKKNNIIFRDTFNLMPMSLASLVPSFDLKVEDKPFFPHMANRPENYGKVIYPAKKDYLAEVMMPEKRKIFDSWYEQHKNTPFLLDEALASYCTNDVEILMAALIAFRQEFFEVTKRNNGERAASN
;
A
#
# COMPACT_ATOMS: atom_id res chain seq x y z
N MET A 1 29.10 -20.12 31.70
CA MET A 1 27.80 -20.16 31.00
C MET A 1 28.00 -19.63 29.58
N LYS A 2 28.01 -20.48 28.54
CA LYS A 2 28.15 -20.02 27.15
C LYS A 2 26.77 -19.53 26.66
N MET A 3 26.62 -18.22 26.44
CA MET A 3 25.44 -17.70 25.75
C MET A 3 25.43 -18.24 24.33
N LYS A 4 24.43 -19.05 23.96
CA LYS A 4 24.20 -19.45 22.57
C LYS A 4 23.84 -18.18 21.79
N ASN A 5 24.70 -17.77 20.86
CA ASN A 5 24.35 -16.78 19.85
C ASN A 5 23.16 -17.31 19.04
N LYS A 6 21.94 -16.87 19.39
CA LYS A 6 20.73 -17.15 18.61
C LYS A 6 20.91 -16.40 17.29
N LYS A 7 21.17 -17.13 16.20
CA LYS A 7 21.20 -16.53 14.86
C LYS A 7 19.82 -15.94 14.60
N ASN A 8 19.71 -14.61 14.57
CA ASN A 8 18.48 -13.94 14.17
C ASN A 8 18.27 -14.21 12.68
N ASN A 9 17.23 -14.98 12.36
CA ASN A 9 16.84 -15.24 10.98
C ASN A 9 15.89 -14.13 10.52
N ILE A 10 16.28 -13.38 9.50
CA ILE A 10 15.43 -12.37 8.86
C ILE A 10 14.86 -13.01 7.60
N ILE A 11 13.54 -13.05 7.47
CA ILE A 11 12.84 -13.60 6.31
C ILE A 11 12.05 -12.47 5.65
N PHE A 12 12.38 -12.18 4.39
CA PHE A 12 11.59 -11.28 3.55
C PHE A 12 10.46 -12.08 2.88
N ARG A 13 9.25 -11.55 2.95
CA ARG A 13 8.07 -12.14 2.34
C ARG A 13 7.47 -11.13 1.37
N ASP A 14 7.09 -11.61 0.21
CA ASP A 14 6.35 -10.83 -0.76
C ASP A 14 4.85 -10.99 -0.50
N THR A 15 4.24 -9.90 -0.09
CA THR A 15 2.81 -9.80 0.27
C THR A 15 1.91 -9.98 -0.95
N PHE A 16 2.41 -9.74 -2.16
CA PHE A 16 1.65 -9.91 -3.39
C PHE A 16 1.28 -11.38 -3.63
N ASN A 17 2.10 -12.32 -3.14
CA ASN A 17 1.78 -13.76 -3.18
C ASN A 17 0.60 -14.15 -2.27
N LEU A 18 0.24 -13.30 -1.30
CA LEU A 18 -0.91 -13.51 -0.41
C LEU A 18 -2.14 -12.72 -0.88
N MET A 19 -1.93 -11.49 -1.34
CA MET A 19 -2.96 -10.55 -1.75
C MET A 19 -2.60 -9.97 -3.13
N PRO A 20 -2.92 -10.67 -4.24
CA PRO A 20 -2.46 -10.31 -5.58
C PRO A 20 -3.30 -9.17 -6.18
N MET A 21 -3.29 -8.01 -5.55
CA MET A 21 -3.99 -6.80 -5.98
C MET A 21 -3.17 -5.54 -5.71
N SER A 22 -3.61 -4.42 -6.27
CA SER A 22 -2.93 -3.13 -6.05
C SER A 22 -3.06 -2.67 -4.60
N LEU A 23 -2.05 -1.95 -4.09
CA LEU A 23 -2.08 -1.44 -2.72
C LEU A 23 -3.29 -0.55 -2.44
N ALA A 24 -3.67 0.29 -3.41
CA ALA A 24 -4.87 1.14 -3.31
C ALA A 24 -6.18 0.32 -3.21
N SER A 25 -6.22 -0.87 -3.82
CA SER A 25 -7.39 -1.75 -3.77
C SER A 25 -7.54 -2.46 -2.42
N LEU A 26 -6.48 -2.60 -1.63
CA LEU A 26 -6.54 -3.30 -0.34
C LEU A 26 -7.46 -2.59 0.65
N VAL A 27 -7.50 -1.25 0.63
CA VAL A 27 -8.32 -0.44 1.53
C VAL A 27 -9.81 -0.81 1.41
N PRO A 28 -10.46 -0.71 0.23
CA PRO A 28 -11.85 -1.13 0.09
C PRO A 28 -12.03 -2.65 0.15
N SER A 29 -11.05 -3.46 -0.27
CA SER A 29 -11.20 -4.93 -0.27
C SER A 29 -11.27 -5.53 1.13
N PHE A 30 -10.58 -4.95 2.12
CA PHE A 30 -10.59 -5.41 3.51
C PHE A 30 -11.36 -4.46 4.46
N ASP A 31 -12.09 -3.47 3.92
CA ASP A 31 -12.76 -2.40 4.69
C ASP A 31 -11.85 -1.75 5.75
N LEU A 32 -10.60 -1.45 5.36
CA LEU A 32 -9.58 -0.94 6.26
C LEU A 32 -9.92 0.48 6.73
N LYS A 33 -9.74 0.75 8.02
CA LYS A 33 -9.91 2.09 8.61
C LYS A 33 -8.61 2.87 8.58
N VAL A 34 -8.09 3.10 7.38
CA VAL A 34 -6.88 3.87 7.09
C VAL A 34 -7.17 4.88 5.97
N GLU A 35 -6.30 5.87 5.79
CA GLU A 35 -6.44 6.81 4.68
C GLU A 35 -6.24 6.12 3.32
N ASP A 36 -7.05 6.51 2.34
CA ASP A 36 -6.90 6.05 0.96
C ASP A 36 -5.55 6.45 0.39
N LYS A 37 -5.01 5.59 -0.47
CA LYS A 37 -3.75 5.84 -1.15
C LYS A 37 -3.84 7.08 -2.06
N PRO A 38 -3.08 8.15 -1.80
CA PRO A 38 -3.22 9.39 -2.57
C PRO A 38 -2.55 9.29 -3.95
N PHE A 39 -2.83 10.25 -4.83
CA PHE A 39 -2.10 10.39 -6.09
C PHE A 39 -0.71 10.99 -5.85
N PHE A 40 0.33 10.36 -6.39
CA PHE A 40 1.71 10.82 -6.24
C PHE A 40 2.39 11.03 -7.61
N PRO A 41 3.18 12.11 -7.81
CA PRO A 41 3.85 12.40 -9.06
C PRO A 41 5.17 11.62 -9.16
N HIS A 42 5.08 10.33 -9.50
CA HIS A 42 6.21 9.39 -9.52
C HIS A 42 7.38 9.88 -10.38
N MET A 43 7.11 10.49 -11.54
CA MET A 43 8.18 10.98 -12.44
C MET A 43 8.80 12.30 -11.97
N ALA A 44 8.20 12.97 -10.97
CA ALA A 44 8.79 14.15 -10.35
C ALA A 44 9.82 13.78 -9.27
N ASN A 45 9.90 12.50 -8.86
CA ASN A 45 10.90 12.02 -7.89
C ASN A 45 12.30 11.97 -8.53
N ARG A 46 12.95 13.14 -8.62
CA ARG A 46 14.27 13.31 -9.21
C ARG A 46 15.12 14.24 -8.36
N PRO A 47 16.45 14.06 -8.31
CA PRO A 47 17.34 14.89 -7.50
C PRO A 47 17.19 16.39 -7.74
N GLU A 48 16.86 16.81 -8.96
CA GLU A 48 16.72 18.23 -9.30
C GLU A 48 15.52 18.91 -8.62
N ASN A 49 14.55 18.12 -8.15
CA ASN A 49 13.33 18.59 -7.50
C ASN A 49 13.39 18.54 -5.97
N TYR A 50 14.39 17.88 -5.37
CA TYR A 50 14.52 17.80 -3.91
C TYR A 50 14.80 19.18 -3.30
N GLY A 51 14.21 19.44 -2.13
CA GLY A 51 14.29 20.72 -1.44
C GLY A 51 13.61 21.89 -2.15
N LYS A 52 12.79 21.64 -3.18
CA LYS A 52 12.10 22.69 -3.96
C LYS A 52 10.59 22.52 -3.94
N VAL A 53 9.90 23.64 -4.04
CA VAL A 53 8.48 23.67 -4.40
C VAL A 53 8.36 23.41 -5.90
N ILE A 54 7.56 22.42 -6.27
CA ILE A 54 7.26 22.09 -7.66
C ILE A 54 5.74 22.12 -7.92
N TYR A 55 5.36 22.11 -9.19
CA TYR A 55 3.98 22.00 -9.67
C TYR A 55 3.93 20.85 -10.69
N PRO A 56 3.77 19.59 -10.23
CA PRO A 56 3.90 18.44 -11.10
C PRO A 56 2.82 18.44 -12.18
N ALA A 57 3.21 18.11 -13.42
CA ALA A 57 2.29 18.00 -14.54
C ALA A 57 1.57 16.65 -14.52
N LYS A 58 0.46 16.50 -15.27
CA LYS A 58 -0.27 15.21 -15.38
C LYS A 58 0.64 14.03 -15.77
N LYS A 59 1.62 14.25 -16.65
CA LYS A 59 2.60 13.22 -17.03
C LYS A 59 3.41 12.71 -15.84
N ASP A 60 3.63 13.55 -14.83
CA ASP A 60 4.43 13.17 -13.67
C ASP A 60 3.71 12.16 -12.77
N TYR A 61 2.38 12.13 -12.83
CA TYR A 61 1.52 11.14 -12.20
C TYR A 61 1.31 9.88 -13.05
N LEU A 62 2.00 9.74 -14.19
CA LEU A 62 1.79 8.65 -15.15
C LEU A 62 0.35 8.57 -15.66
N ALA A 63 -0.30 9.73 -15.79
CA ALA A 63 -1.72 9.76 -16.09
C ALA A 63 -2.05 9.08 -17.43
N GLU A 64 -1.15 9.10 -18.43
CA GLU A 64 -1.37 8.51 -19.75
C GLU A 64 -1.55 6.99 -19.73
N VAL A 65 -1.01 6.30 -18.72
CA VAL A 65 -1.11 4.84 -18.57
C VAL A 65 -2.15 4.42 -17.53
N MET A 66 -2.87 5.37 -16.93
CA MET A 66 -3.97 5.05 -16.01
C MET A 66 -5.13 4.41 -16.76
N MET A 67 -5.78 3.43 -16.12
CA MET A 67 -7.04 2.89 -16.63
C MET A 67 -8.10 4.01 -16.74
N PRO A 68 -9.00 3.96 -17.74
CA PRO A 68 -9.93 5.06 -18.02
C PRO A 68 -10.72 5.54 -16.81
N GLU A 69 -11.16 4.63 -15.95
CA GLU A 69 -11.96 4.99 -14.77
C GLU A 69 -11.12 5.71 -13.70
N LYS A 70 -9.93 5.20 -13.39
CA LYS A 70 -8.97 5.88 -12.51
C LYS A 70 -8.54 7.22 -13.08
N ARG A 71 -8.42 7.31 -14.42
CA ARG A 71 -8.02 8.53 -15.11
C ARG A 71 -9.04 9.67 -14.93
N LYS A 72 -10.34 9.38 -15.01
CA LYS A 72 -11.40 10.39 -14.76
C LYS A 72 -11.31 10.96 -13.34
N ILE A 73 -11.16 10.09 -12.35
CA ILE A 73 -11.02 10.50 -10.93
C ILE A 73 -9.77 11.35 -10.76
N PHE A 74 -8.64 10.90 -11.33
CA PHE A 74 -7.39 11.65 -11.32
C PHE A 74 -7.52 13.03 -11.98
N ASP A 75 -8.15 13.14 -13.15
CA ASP A 75 -8.28 14.42 -13.84
C ASP A 75 -9.10 15.41 -13.02
N SER A 76 -10.20 14.98 -12.40
CA SER A 76 -11.00 15.83 -11.50
C SER A 76 -10.19 16.30 -10.29
N TRP A 77 -9.48 15.38 -9.64
CA TRP A 77 -8.58 15.70 -8.52
C TRP A 77 -7.47 16.68 -8.97
N TYR A 78 -6.84 16.44 -10.12
CA TYR A 78 -5.73 17.24 -10.62
C TYR A 78 -6.16 18.68 -10.91
N GLU A 79 -7.33 18.91 -11.51
CA GLU A 79 -7.80 20.28 -11.78
C GLU A 79 -7.95 21.10 -10.49
N GLN A 80 -8.29 20.46 -9.37
CA GLN A 80 -8.40 21.11 -8.06
C GLN A 80 -7.04 21.37 -7.41
N HIS A 81 -6.02 20.53 -7.71
CA HIS A 81 -4.74 20.54 -7.00
C HIS A 81 -3.56 21.08 -7.81
N LYS A 82 -3.66 21.22 -9.14
CA LYS A 82 -2.55 21.59 -10.06
C LYS A 82 -1.82 22.89 -9.74
N ASN A 83 -2.48 23.82 -9.05
CA ASN A 83 -1.92 25.12 -8.66
C ASN A 83 -1.47 25.14 -7.18
N THR A 84 -1.48 24.00 -6.50
CA THR A 84 -1.04 23.87 -5.11
C THR A 84 0.47 23.65 -5.08
N PRO A 85 1.22 24.39 -4.25
CA PRO A 85 2.63 24.13 -4.00
C PRO A 85 2.85 22.68 -3.57
N PHE A 86 3.74 21.95 -4.26
CA PHE A 86 4.07 20.58 -3.91
C PHE A 86 5.50 20.49 -3.37
N LEU A 87 5.65 20.18 -2.09
CA LEU A 87 6.92 19.91 -1.43
C LEU A 87 7.21 18.40 -1.52
N LEU A 88 8.09 18.02 -2.45
CA LEU A 88 8.32 16.62 -2.80
C LEU A 88 8.83 15.78 -1.63
N ASP A 89 9.73 16.33 -0.82
CA ASP A 89 10.39 15.58 0.27
C ASP A 89 9.39 15.17 1.35
N GLU A 90 8.52 16.10 1.77
CA GLU A 90 7.46 15.87 2.74
C GLU A 90 6.38 14.93 2.18
N ALA A 91 5.96 15.17 0.94
CA ALA A 91 4.96 14.35 0.28
C ALA A 91 5.44 12.91 0.07
N LEU A 92 6.72 12.71 -0.27
CA LEU A 92 7.32 11.39 -0.45
C LEU A 92 7.35 10.62 0.88
N ALA A 93 7.77 11.27 1.96
CA ALA A 93 7.77 10.66 3.28
C ALA A 93 6.35 10.25 3.70
N SER A 94 5.37 11.15 3.56
CA SER A 94 3.97 10.88 3.87
C SER A 94 3.40 9.74 3.03
N TYR A 95 3.68 9.73 1.72
CA TYR A 95 3.22 8.69 0.80
C TYR A 95 3.77 7.31 1.16
N CYS A 96 5.07 7.23 1.46
CA CYS A 96 5.71 5.97 1.87
C CYS A 96 5.17 5.46 3.22
N THR A 97 4.92 6.35 4.18
CA THR A 97 4.29 5.97 5.45
C THR A 97 2.89 5.41 5.22
N ASN A 98 2.05 6.09 4.44
CA ASN A 98 0.71 5.61 4.10
C ASN A 98 0.74 4.24 3.38
N ASP A 99 1.68 4.04 2.46
CA ASP A 99 1.86 2.75 1.77
C ASP A 99 2.13 1.60 2.77
N VAL A 100 3.00 1.83 3.74
CA VAL A 100 3.33 0.84 4.77
C VAL A 100 2.16 0.61 5.72
N GLU A 101 1.43 1.65 6.10
CA GLU A 101 0.24 1.55 6.96
C GLU A 101 -0.86 0.72 6.29
N ILE A 102 -1.18 1.00 5.02
CA ILE A 102 -2.15 0.23 4.23
C ILE A 102 -1.71 -1.24 4.16
N LEU A 103 -0.45 -1.50 3.82
CA LEU A 103 0.04 -2.87 3.66
C LEU A 103 0.00 -3.65 4.98
N MET A 104 0.38 -3.01 6.09
CA MET A 104 0.34 -3.60 7.42
C MET A 104 -1.09 -3.91 7.85
N ALA A 105 -2.01 -2.96 7.69
CA ALA A 105 -3.42 -3.14 8.04
C ALA A 105 -4.06 -4.28 7.22
N ALA A 106 -3.79 -4.33 5.91
CA ALA A 106 -4.25 -5.40 5.04
C ALA A 106 -3.72 -6.77 5.45
N LEU A 107 -2.42 -6.88 5.79
CA LEU A 107 -1.84 -8.14 6.25
C LEU A 107 -2.44 -8.64 7.56
N ILE A 108 -2.74 -7.72 8.49
CA ILE A 108 -3.40 -8.05 9.76
C ILE A 108 -4.81 -8.59 9.47
N ALA A 109 -5.58 -7.89 8.63
CA ALA A 109 -6.93 -8.31 8.24
C ALA A 109 -6.92 -9.68 7.54
N PHE A 110 -6.09 -9.84 6.50
CA PHE A 110 -5.93 -11.10 5.79
C PHE A 110 -5.57 -12.26 6.74
N ARG A 111 -4.63 -12.03 7.67
CA ARG A 111 -4.21 -13.06 8.63
C ARG A 111 -5.36 -13.45 9.56
N GLN A 112 -6.16 -12.48 10.03
CA GLN A 112 -7.33 -12.75 10.87
C GLN A 112 -8.34 -13.61 10.11
N GLU A 113 -8.76 -13.16 8.93
CA GLU A 113 -9.72 -13.90 8.09
C GLU A 113 -9.23 -15.30 7.74
N PHE A 114 -7.96 -15.43 7.35
CA PHE A 114 -7.37 -16.72 6.99
C PHE A 114 -7.42 -17.70 8.18
N PHE A 115 -7.12 -17.24 9.39
CA PHE A 115 -7.23 -18.12 10.56
C PHE A 115 -8.66 -18.48 10.89
N GLU A 116 -9.59 -17.54 10.79
CA GLU A 116 -11.01 -17.82 11.02
C GLU A 116 -11.54 -18.88 10.05
N VAL A 117 -11.24 -18.76 8.76
CA VAL A 117 -11.71 -19.71 7.73
C VAL A 117 -11.02 -21.08 7.83
N THR A 118 -9.78 -21.13 8.34
CA THR A 118 -9.03 -22.38 8.50
C THR A 118 -9.14 -23.02 9.88
N LYS A 119 -9.95 -22.45 10.78
CA LYS A 119 -10.27 -23.07 12.08
C LYS A 119 -10.87 -24.45 11.83
N ARG A 120 -10.16 -25.49 12.27
CA ARG A 120 -10.70 -26.85 12.29
C ARG A 120 -11.72 -26.97 13.41
N ASN A 121 -12.92 -27.40 13.07
CA ASN A 121 -13.88 -27.89 14.07
C ASN A 121 -13.33 -29.20 14.64
N ASN A 122 -13.10 -29.24 15.96
CA ASN A 122 -12.60 -30.43 16.66
C ASN A 122 -13.60 -31.63 16.67
N GLY A 123 -14.72 -31.55 15.93
CA GLY A 123 -15.82 -32.52 15.97
C GLY A 123 -15.87 -33.56 14.84
N GLU A 124 -15.12 -33.41 13.75
CA GLU A 124 -15.33 -34.25 12.54
C GLU A 124 -14.41 -35.48 12.43
N ARG A 125 -13.49 -35.68 13.38
CA ARG A 125 -12.58 -36.86 13.38
C ARG A 125 -13.02 -38.02 14.27
N ALA A 126 -14.19 -37.95 14.91
CA ALA A 126 -14.70 -39.04 15.75
C ALA A 126 -15.66 -40.00 15.04
N ALA A 127 -15.95 -39.79 13.75
CA ALA A 127 -16.86 -40.64 12.98
C ALA A 127 -16.24 -41.06 11.65
N SER A 128 -15.23 -41.91 11.71
CA SER A 128 -14.82 -42.75 10.59
C SER A 128 -14.23 -44.03 11.19
N ASN A 129 -15.13 -45.00 11.41
CA ASN A 129 -14.79 -46.40 11.65
C ASN A 129 -14.21 -47.03 10.38
#